data_AF-T0QET6-F1
#
_entry.id   AF-T0QET6-F1
#
_cell.length_a   1.000
_cell.length_b   1.000
_cell.length_c   1.000
_cell.angle_alpha   90.00
_cell.angle_beta   90.00
_cell.angle_gamma   90.00
#
_symmetry.space_group_name_H-M   'P 1'
#
loop_
_entity.id
_entity.type
_entity.pdbx_description
1 polymer ?
#
loop_
_entity_poly.entity_id
_entity_poly.type
_entity_poly.pdbx_seq_one_letter_code
_entity_poly.pdbx_strand_id
1 'polypeptide(L)'
;MQRGQLLGIGIFSSIVAGTASMGVWQSNRYFWKVDLIETRRQRLQEAPVPLPRDISAENVNAELEHRQLAVEGHFVPGKTFYLYPRSPPIDMSESKGKVSSGGFIYDLFERANGTSVIVNRGWLPKDEMEKHMALTTSRPPQVEAAPAKVQLVGVMVQGEEEKTFSPPNEPKKRHFFWLNQPELAHAMMGKTEYTPILLEEFNDVLTTAKSAQELVKKHKDQYLEFYMTPWKHAMYAGIWFSLALMGTGMVFYRFRSTAVAKKVAKKL
;
A
#
# COMPACT_ATOMS: atom_id res chain seq x y z
N MET A 1 22.99 -14.23 -48.26
CA MET A 1 23.06 -14.79 -46.88
C MET A 1 22.43 -16.16 -46.90
N GLN A 2 22.98 -17.13 -46.14
CA GLN A 2 22.38 -18.46 -46.03
C GLN A 2 21.07 -18.39 -45.20
N ARG A 3 20.10 -19.28 -45.47
CA ARG A 3 18.80 -19.30 -44.75
C ARG A 3 18.96 -19.32 -43.21
N GLY A 4 19.95 -20.05 -42.70
CA GLY A 4 20.25 -20.08 -41.26
C GLY A 4 20.75 -18.75 -40.68
N GLN A 5 21.40 -17.89 -41.47
CA GLN A 5 21.83 -16.55 -41.03
C GLN A 5 20.65 -15.59 -40.92
N LEU A 6 19.70 -15.66 -41.85
CA LEU A 6 18.47 -14.86 -41.81
C LEU A 6 17.61 -15.26 -40.61
N LEU A 7 17.47 -16.56 -40.35
CA LEU A 7 16.78 -17.07 -39.17
C LEU A 7 17.45 -16.59 -37.87
N GLY A 8 18.79 -16.67 -37.81
CA GLY A 8 19.56 -16.17 -36.66
C GLY A 8 19.34 -14.68 -36.41
N ILE A 9 19.40 -13.83 -37.45
CA ILE A 9 19.13 -12.39 -37.32
C ILE A 9 17.72 -12.15 -36.81
N GLY A 10 16.72 -12.85 -37.34
CA GLY A 10 15.34 -12.71 -36.89
C GLY A 10 15.17 -13.00 -35.39
N ILE A 11 15.74 -14.10 -34.91
CA ILE A 11 15.67 -14.51 -33.50
C ILE A 11 16.40 -13.50 -32.59
N PHE A 12 17.64 -13.14 -32.90
CA PHE A 12 18.38 -12.22 -32.03
C PHE A 12 17.80 -10.79 -32.07
N SER A 13 17.29 -10.34 -33.22
CA SER A 13 16.64 -9.04 -33.33
C SER A 13 15.32 -8.98 -32.57
N SER A 14 14.56 -10.09 -32.49
CA SER A 14 13.33 -10.13 -31.68
C SER A 14 13.64 -10.06 -30.17
N ILE A 15 14.73 -10.69 -29.72
CA ILE A 15 15.21 -10.55 -28.33
C ILE A 15 15.61 -9.10 -28.04
N VAL A 16 16.32 -8.43 -28.96
CA VAL A 16 16.65 -7.00 -28.84
C VAL A 16 15.39 -6.15 -28.76
N ALA A 17 14.42 -6.36 -29.64
CA ALA A 17 13.17 -5.63 -29.64
C ALA A 17 12.37 -5.85 -28.33
N GLY A 18 12.31 -7.08 -27.82
CA GLY A 18 11.66 -7.41 -26.56
C GLY A 18 12.33 -6.74 -25.36
N THR A 19 13.65 -6.82 -25.26
CA THR A 19 14.42 -6.17 -24.18
C THR A 19 14.31 -4.65 -24.23
N ALA A 20 14.37 -4.04 -25.41
CA ALA A 20 14.14 -2.59 -25.56
C ALA A 20 12.72 -2.19 -25.16
N SER A 21 11.71 -2.98 -25.55
CA SER A 21 10.31 -2.74 -25.18
C SER A 21 10.11 -2.81 -23.66
N MET A 22 10.76 -3.76 -22.98
CA MET A 22 10.77 -3.83 -21.52
C MET A 22 11.43 -2.61 -20.88
N GLY A 23 12.52 -2.09 -21.46
CA GLY A 23 13.15 -0.85 -21.02
C GLY A 23 12.22 0.37 -21.10
N VAL A 24 11.49 0.50 -22.22
CA VAL A 24 10.47 1.54 -22.40
C VAL A 24 9.35 1.39 -21.37
N TRP A 25 8.82 0.18 -21.19
CA TRP A 25 7.77 -0.08 -20.22
C TRP A 25 8.20 0.27 -18.78
N GLN A 26 9.43 -0.08 -18.38
CA GLN A 26 9.96 0.28 -17.07
C GLN A 26 10.12 1.80 -16.91
N SER A 27 10.52 2.50 -17.97
CA SER A 27 10.60 3.97 -17.97
C SER A 27 9.23 4.62 -17.80
N ASN A 28 8.21 4.12 -18.50
CA ASN A 28 6.82 4.58 -18.32
C ASN A 28 6.33 4.33 -16.88
N ARG A 29 6.65 3.16 -16.30
CA ARG A 29 6.32 2.85 -14.90
C ARG A 29 7.03 3.75 -13.90
N TYR A 30 8.27 4.17 -14.20
CA TYR A 30 8.98 5.16 -13.39
C TYR A 30 8.20 6.48 -13.33
N PHE A 31 7.93 7.10 -14.49
CA PHE A 31 7.25 8.40 -14.54
C PHE A 31 5.86 8.35 -13.94
N TRP A 32 5.06 7.33 -14.31
CA TRP A 32 3.74 7.11 -13.72
C TRP A 32 3.79 7.05 -12.18
N LYS A 33 4.79 6.35 -11.62
CA LYS A 33 4.91 6.20 -10.17
C LYS A 33 5.41 7.48 -9.50
N VAL A 34 6.26 8.26 -10.15
CA VAL A 34 6.66 9.59 -9.68
C VAL A 34 5.42 10.50 -9.59
N ASP A 35 4.62 10.56 -10.64
CA ASP A 35 3.40 11.39 -10.69
C ASP A 35 2.37 10.94 -9.63
N LEU A 36 2.23 9.63 -9.42
CA LEU A 36 1.36 9.06 -8.38
C LEU A 36 1.81 9.47 -6.97
N ILE A 37 3.12 9.36 -6.68
CA ILE A 37 3.69 9.76 -5.38
C ILE A 37 3.48 11.27 -5.15
N GLU A 38 3.72 12.08 -6.18
CA GLU A 38 3.57 13.54 -6.08
C GLU A 38 2.11 13.94 -5.84
N THR A 39 1.18 13.36 -6.60
CA THR A 39 -0.27 13.57 -6.41
C THR A 39 -0.70 13.18 -5.00
N ARG A 40 -0.23 12.03 -4.50
CA ARG A 40 -0.55 11.55 -3.16
C ARG A 40 0.05 12.46 -2.08
N ARG A 41 1.29 12.93 -2.27
CA ARG A 41 1.96 13.89 -1.37
C ARG A 41 1.17 15.17 -1.24
N GLN A 42 0.74 15.74 -2.37
CA GLN A 42 -0.07 16.97 -2.38
C GLN A 42 -1.36 16.79 -1.57
N ARG A 43 -2.10 15.71 -1.82
CA ARG A 43 -3.34 15.39 -1.08
C ARG A 43 -3.15 15.20 0.42
N LEU A 44 -2.03 14.59 0.81
CA LEU A 44 -1.68 14.40 2.23
C LEU A 44 -1.24 15.69 2.92
N GLN A 45 -0.78 16.70 2.16
CA GLN A 45 -0.38 18.01 2.69
C GLN A 45 -1.54 19.03 2.72
N GLU A 46 -2.59 18.79 1.94
CA GLU A 46 -3.80 19.62 1.98
C GLU A 46 -4.46 19.62 3.37
N ALA A 47 -5.08 20.75 3.71
CA ALA A 47 -5.79 20.89 4.98
C ALA A 47 -6.92 19.85 5.10
N PRO A 48 -7.18 19.33 6.32
CA PRO A 48 -8.29 18.41 6.55
C PRO A 48 -9.62 19.01 6.10
N VAL A 49 -10.40 18.24 5.35
CA VAL A 49 -11.76 18.63 4.95
C VAL A 49 -12.79 17.80 5.71
N PRO A 50 -13.99 18.35 6.01
CA PRO A 50 -15.05 17.57 6.64
C PRO A 50 -15.43 16.37 5.77
N LEU A 51 -15.59 15.19 6.37
CA LEU A 51 -16.06 14.02 5.64
C LEU A 51 -17.48 14.26 5.10
N PRO A 52 -17.76 14.00 3.81
CA PRO A 52 -19.11 14.11 3.27
C PRO A 52 -20.12 13.25 4.04
N ARG A 53 -21.39 13.67 4.11
CA ARG A 53 -22.40 13.02 4.97
C ARG A 53 -22.72 11.60 4.51
N ASP A 54 -22.96 11.41 3.22
CA ASP A 54 -23.53 10.17 2.67
C ASP A 54 -22.48 9.30 1.95
N ILE A 55 -21.23 9.35 2.43
CA ILE A 55 -20.12 8.63 1.82
C ILE A 55 -20.03 7.19 2.34
N SER A 56 -19.77 6.27 1.42
CA SER A 56 -19.58 4.84 1.67
C SER A 56 -18.47 4.29 0.79
N ALA A 57 -18.06 3.04 1.02
CA ALA A 57 -17.04 2.39 0.19
C ALA A 57 -17.48 2.27 -1.29
N GLU A 58 -18.78 2.25 -1.55
CA GLU A 58 -19.35 2.08 -2.89
C GLU A 58 -19.41 3.40 -3.71
N ASN A 59 -19.51 4.56 -3.06
CA ASN A 59 -19.66 5.85 -3.73
C ASN A 59 -18.47 6.81 -3.54
N VAL A 60 -17.46 6.39 -2.78
CA VAL A 60 -16.26 7.20 -2.58
C VAL A 60 -15.49 7.35 -3.89
N ASN A 61 -15.14 8.59 -4.22
CA ASN A 61 -14.33 8.88 -5.40
C ASN A 61 -12.83 8.69 -5.11
N ALA A 62 -12.04 8.49 -6.16
CA ALA A 62 -10.59 8.35 -6.06
C ALA A 62 -9.87 9.63 -5.60
N GLU A 63 -10.55 10.78 -5.54
CA GLU A 63 -9.97 12.04 -5.09
C GLU A 63 -9.86 12.11 -3.57
N LEU A 64 -10.78 11.45 -2.85
CA LEU A 64 -10.76 11.36 -1.39
C LEU A 64 -9.74 10.34 -0.87
N GLU A 65 -9.26 9.44 -1.73
CA GLU A 65 -8.18 8.53 -1.37
C GLU A 65 -6.91 9.32 -1.02
N HIS A 66 -6.32 9.01 0.14
CA HIS A 66 -5.16 9.73 0.69
C HIS A 66 -5.41 11.20 1.06
N ARG A 67 -6.67 11.61 1.22
CA ARG A 67 -7.03 12.92 1.79
C ARG A 67 -7.16 12.85 3.29
N GLN A 68 -6.79 13.95 3.94
CA GLN A 68 -7.09 14.16 5.35
C GLN A 68 -8.58 14.52 5.51
N LEU A 69 -9.30 13.74 6.30
CA LEU A 69 -10.73 13.88 6.53
C LEU A 69 -11.01 14.05 8.02
N ALA A 70 -11.72 15.12 8.34
CA ALA A 70 -12.17 15.41 9.69
C ALA A 70 -13.56 14.80 9.93
N VAL A 71 -13.71 14.06 11.04
CA VAL A 71 -14.98 13.51 11.49
C VAL A 71 -15.21 13.81 12.97
N GLU A 72 -16.47 14.02 13.32
CA GLU A 72 -16.93 14.20 14.69
C GLU A 72 -17.99 13.16 15.03
N GLY A 73 -17.91 12.61 16.23
CA GLY A 73 -18.75 11.49 16.64
C GLY A 73 -18.20 10.84 17.90
N HIS A 74 -18.40 9.54 18.02
CA HIS A 74 -17.89 8.77 19.14
C HIS A 74 -17.59 7.33 18.75
N PHE A 75 -16.67 6.69 19.47
CA PHE A 75 -16.37 5.27 19.29
C PHE A 75 -17.49 4.42 19.88
N VAL A 76 -17.89 3.35 19.17
CA VAL A 76 -18.94 2.44 19.62
C VAL A 76 -18.32 1.36 20.52
N PRO A 77 -18.67 1.32 21.83
CA PRO A 77 -18.06 0.36 22.75
C PRO A 77 -18.31 -1.09 22.32
N GLY A 78 -17.27 -1.92 22.47
CA GLY A 78 -17.34 -3.35 22.13
C GLY A 78 -17.32 -3.66 20.62
N LYS A 79 -17.11 -2.67 19.76
CA LYS A 79 -16.97 -2.82 18.30
C LYS A 79 -15.52 -2.67 17.80
N THR A 80 -14.59 -3.21 18.58
CA THR A 80 -13.15 -3.26 18.29
C THR A 80 -12.76 -4.58 17.63
N PHE A 81 -12.04 -4.53 16.51
CA PHE A 81 -11.54 -5.67 15.75
C PHE A 81 -10.05 -5.55 15.48
N TYR A 82 -9.40 -6.69 15.26
CA TYR A 82 -7.95 -6.79 15.18
C TYR A 82 -7.50 -7.38 13.85
N LEU A 83 -6.59 -6.69 13.17
CA LEU A 83 -5.92 -7.17 11.96
C LEU A 83 -4.51 -7.64 12.31
N TYR A 84 -4.29 -8.95 12.38
CA TYR A 84 -2.99 -9.52 12.75
C TYR A 84 -2.76 -10.92 12.15
N PRO A 85 -1.50 -11.35 11.93
CA PRO A 85 -0.26 -10.61 12.15
C PRO A 85 0.04 -9.58 11.06
N ARG A 86 0.65 -8.44 11.43
CA ARG A 86 1.14 -7.40 10.51
C ARG A 86 2.53 -6.93 10.93
N SER A 87 3.36 -6.61 9.93
CA SER A 87 4.67 -5.99 10.15
C SER A 87 4.51 -4.63 10.84
N PRO A 88 5.53 -4.21 11.63
CA PRO A 88 5.51 -2.88 12.24
C PRO A 88 5.47 -1.77 11.18
N PRO A 89 4.90 -0.60 11.51
CA PRO A 89 5.18 0.63 10.77
C PRO A 89 6.70 0.87 10.66
N ILE A 90 7.14 1.53 9.60
CA ILE A 90 8.55 1.67 9.22
C ILE A 90 9.35 2.41 10.29
N ASP A 91 8.75 3.40 10.95
CA ASP A 91 9.33 4.20 12.03
C ASP A 91 9.77 3.32 13.22
N MET A 92 9.14 2.14 13.36
CA MET A 92 9.46 1.13 14.37
C MET A 92 10.42 0.05 13.87
N SER A 93 10.48 -0.18 12.55
CA SER A 93 11.37 -1.16 11.94
C SER A 93 12.84 -0.76 12.08
N GLU A 94 13.14 0.54 11.98
CA GLU A 94 14.51 1.04 12.13
C GLU A 94 14.91 1.28 13.59
N SER A 95 13.93 1.50 14.49
CA SER A 95 14.20 2.06 15.81
C SER A 95 14.51 1.07 16.94
N LYS A 96 14.57 -0.26 16.71
CA LYS A 96 15.17 -1.27 17.63
C LYS A 96 14.89 -2.68 17.11
N GLY A 97 15.94 -3.46 16.83
CA GLY A 97 15.85 -4.83 16.31
C GLY A 97 15.23 -5.87 17.26
N LYS A 98 13.93 -5.80 17.59
CA LYS A 98 13.25 -6.85 18.38
C LYS A 98 11.80 -7.15 17.98
N VAL A 99 11.07 -6.28 17.28
CA VAL A 99 9.64 -6.53 16.99
C VAL A 99 9.43 -6.85 15.51
N SER A 100 9.23 -8.13 15.21
CA SER A 100 9.01 -8.62 13.84
C SER A 100 7.54 -8.69 13.43
N SER A 101 6.61 -8.62 14.40
CA SER A 101 5.18 -8.82 14.17
C SER A 101 4.32 -8.17 15.27
N GLY A 102 3.10 -7.81 14.88
CA GLY A 102 2.07 -7.22 15.72
C GLY A 102 0.76 -7.15 14.95
N GLY A 103 -0.02 -6.08 15.11
CA GLY A 103 -1.25 -5.89 14.34
C GLY A 103 -1.86 -4.50 14.49
N PHE A 104 -2.91 -4.25 13.71
CA PHE A 104 -3.68 -3.01 13.78
C PHE A 104 -5.01 -3.20 14.52
N ILE A 105 -5.46 -2.13 15.16
CA ILE A 105 -6.75 -2.09 15.86
C ILE A 105 -7.72 -1.23 15.05
N TYR A 106 -8.91 -1.77 14.80
CA TYR A 106 -9.99 -1.08 14.10
C TYR A 106 -11.19 -0.93 15.02
N ASP A 107 -11.66 0.29 15.19
CA ASP A 107 -12.88 0.60 15.95
C ASP A 107 -13.97 1.15 15.03
N LEU A 108 -15.22 0.80 15.32
CA LEU A 108 -16.37 1.47 14.73
C LEU A 108 -16.54 2.86 15.36
N PHE A 109 -16.65 3.89 14.53
CA PHE A 109 -16.90 5.26 14.94
C PHE A 109 -18.21 5.75 14.35
N GLU A 110 -19.17 6.08 15.21
CA GLU A 110 -20.47 6.60 14.82
C GLU A 110 -20.41 8.12 14.78
N ARG A 111 -20.74 8.69 13.63
CA ARG A 111 -20.73 10.14 13.39
C ARG A 111 -22.01 10.77 13.92
N ALA A 112 -21.95 12.07 14.19
CA ALA A 112 -23.12 12.84 14.66
C ALA A 112 -24.34 12.80 13.72
N ASN A 113 -24.16 12.45 12.44
CA ASN A 113 -25.24 12.31 11.46
C ASN A 113 -25.86 10.89 11.39
N GLY A 114 -25.43 9.96 12.25
CA GLY A 114 -25.92 8.57 12.27
C GLY A 114 -25.26 7.63 11.26
N THR A 115 -24.32 8.12 10.45
CA THR A 115 -23.46 7.26 9.61
C THR A 115 -22.22 6.82 10.35
N SER A 116 -21.59 5.73 9.94
CA SER A 116 -20.39 5.21 10.59
C SER A 116 -19.17 5.24 9.68
N VAL A 117 -17.98 5.28 10.30
CA VAL A 117 -16.69 5.02 9.67
C VAL A 117 -15.94 3.98 10.50
N ILE A 118 -15.04 3.23 9.86
CA ILE A 118 -14.18 2.28 10.54
C ILE A 118 -12.80 2.92 10.68
N VAL A 119 -12.33 3.09 11.91
CA VAL A 119 -11.10 3.83 12.21
C VAL A 119 -9.99 2.86 12.59
N ASN A 120 -8.91 2.83 11.81
CA ASN A 120 -7.65 2.23 12.24
C ASN A 120 -6.99 3.15 13.27
N ARG A 121 -6.95 2.69 14.51
CA ARG A 121 -6.43 3.43 15.68
C ARG A 121 -4.90 3.40 15.78
N GLY A 122 -4.26 2.52 15.01
CA GLY A 122 -2.83 2.30 15.03
C GLY A 122 -2.45 0.85 15.32
N TRP A 123 -1.15 0.64 15.52
CA TRP A 123 -0.51 -0.65 15.59
C TRP A 123 0.05 -0.95 16.97
N LEU A 124 0.03 -2.23 17.37
CA LEU A 124 0.66 -2.74 18.59
C LEU A 124 1.60 -3.92 18.29
N PRO A 125 2.74 -4.03 18.99
CA PRO A 125 3.52 -5.26 19.08
C PRO A 125 2.67 -6.44 19.53
N LYS A 126 3.04 -7.66 19.12
CA LYS A 126 2.31 -8.90 19.45
C LYS A 126 1.92 -8.99 20.94
N ASP A 127 2.88 -8.85 21.85
CA ASP A 127 2.62 -9.01 23.29
C ASP A 127 1.67 -7.94 23.86
N GLU A 128 1.72 -6.72 23.31
CA GLU A 128 0.81 -5.62 23.71
C GLU A 128 -0.58 -5.80 23.10
N MET A 129 -0.66 -6.31 21.87
CA MET A 129 -1.91 -6.68 21.22
C MET A 129 -2.64 -7.78 21.99
N GLU A 130 -1.95 -8.84 22.39
CA GLU A 130 -2.54 -9.93 23.18
C GLU A 130 -3.09 -9.42 24.53
N LYS A 131 -2.35 -8.52 25.20
CA LYS A 131 -2.83 -7.84 26.41
C LYS A 131 -4.06 -6.98 26.14
N HIS A 132 -4.06 -6.21 25.05
CA HIS A 132 -5.20 -5.36 24.68
C HIS A 132 -6.45 -6.19 24.40
N MET A 133 -6.32 -7.31 23.67
CA MET A 133 -7.41 -8.24 23.39
C MET A 133 -7.97 -8.86 24.67
N ALA A 134 -7.10 -9.27 25.60
CA ALA A 134 -7.50 -9.81 26.90
C ALA A 134 -8.30 -8.78 27.70
N LEU A 135 -7.78 -7.54 27.82
CA LEU A 135 -8.47 -6.46 28.54
C LEU A 135 -9.83 -6.11 27.93
N THR A 136 -9.92 -6.10 26.60
CA THR A 136 -11.17 -5.80 25.87
C THR A 136 -12.22 -6.89 26.06
N THR A 137 -11.79 -8.15 26.28
CA THR A 137 -12.69 -9.29 26.49
C THR A 137 -13.11 -9.42 27.96
N SER A 138 -12.21 -9.10 28.89
CA SER A 138 -12.43 -9.26 30.33
C SER A 138 -13.15 -8.08 30.99
N ARG A 139 -13.14 -6.89 30.40
CA ARG A 139 -13.87 -5.73 30.93
C ARG A 139 -15.35 -5.89 30.56
N PRO A 140 -16.29 -6.05 31.52
CA PRO A 140 -17.71 -5.87 31.21
C PRO A 140 -17.86 -4.47 30.58
N PRO A 141 -18.80 -4.25 29.64
CA PRO A 141 -19.06 -2.90 29.14
C PRO A 141 -19.30 -2.06 30.39
N GLN A 142 -18.31 -1.23 30.73
CA GLN A 142 -18.52 -0.35 31.86
C GLN A 142 -19.73 0.49 31.47
N VAL A 143 -20.59 0.75 32.45
CA VAL A 143 -21.59 1.82 32.37
C VAL A 143 -20.78 3.13 32.35
N GLU A 144 -20.02 3.32 31.28
CA GLU A 144 -19.29 4.54 30.99
C GLU A 144 -20.35 5.58 30.67
N ALA A 145 -20.12 6.79 31.19
CA ALA A 145 -20.86 7.97 30.80
C ALA A 145 -21.05 8.01 29.28
N ALA A 146 -22.12 8.67 28.83
CA ALA A 146 -22.43 8.83 27.40
C ALA A 146 -21.14 9.01 26.57
N PRO A 147 -20.96 8.22 25.50
CA PRO A 147 -19.68 8.09 24.83
C PRO A 147 -19.16 9.47 24.45
N ALA A 148 -17.94 9.79 24.89
CA ALA A 148 -17.38 11.12 24.75
C ALA A 148 -17.32 11.50 23.27
N LYS A 149 -17.81 12.70 22.94
CA LYS A 149 -17.66 13.24 21.59
C LYS A 149 -16.19 13.50 21.32
N VAL A 150 -15.69 12.95 20.22
CA VAL A 150 -14.31 13.09 19.76
C VAL A 150 -14.34 13.68 18.36
N GLN A 151 -13.44 14.65 18.11
CA GLN A 151 -13.07 15.07 16.78
C GLN A 151 -11.77 14.36 16.41
N LEU A 152 -11.73 13.70 15.25
CA LEU A 152 -10.53 13.06 14.75
C LEU A 152 -10.30 13.43 13.30
N VAL A 153 -9.03 13.39 12.91
CA VAL A 153 -8.58 13.52 11.53
C VAL A 153 -7.91 12.22 11.15
N GLY A 154 -8.34 11.62 10.04
CA GLY A 154 -7.76 10.40 9.50
C GLY A 154 -7.49 10.53 8.01
N VAL A 155 -6.61 9.67 7.50
CA VAL A 155 -6.40 9.51 6.06
C VAL A 155 -7.32 8.40 5.56
N MET A 156 -8.09 8.67 4.51
CA MET A 156 -8.88 7.61 3.89
C MET A 156 -7.98 6.61 3.17
N VAL A 157 -8.23 5.32 3.45
CA VAL A 157 -7.58 4.18 2.82
C VAL A 157 -8.62 3.19 2.31
N GLN A 158 -8.20 2.28 1.44
CA GLN A 158 -9.04 1.19 0.93
C GLN A 158 -8.77 -0.11 1.68
N GLY A 159 -9.77 -1.01 1.64
CA GLY A 159 -9.62 -2.38 2.12
C GLY A 159 -8.62 -3.20 1.30
N GLU A 160 -8.38 -4.42 1.76
CA GLU A 160 -7.57 -5.41 1.05
C GLU A 160 -8.48 -6.41 0.32
N GLU A 161 -8.05 -6.86 -0.86
CA GLU A 161 -8.68 -7.97 -1.57
C GLU A 161 -8.06 -9.31 -1.14
N GLU A 162 -8.86 -10.38 -1.25
CA GLU A 162 -8.42 -11.74 -0.95
C GLU A 162 -7.28 -12.15 -1.90
N LYS A 163 -6.22 -12.76 -1.33
CA LYS A 163 -5.10 -13.32 -2.10
C LYS A 163 -5.11 -14.84 -1.95
N THR A 164 -4.49 -15.54 -2.89
CA THR A 164 -4.44 -17.02 -2.96
C THR A 164 -3.99 -17.72 -1.67
N PHE A 165 -3.20 -17.05 -0.82
CA PHE A 165 -2.68 -17.60 0.43
C PHE A 165 -3.19 -16.85 1.67
N SER A 166 -4.24 -16.03 1.52
CA SER A 166 -4.88 -15.37 2.65
C SER A 166 -5.64 -16.41 3.49
N PRO A 167 -5.36 -16.54 4.79
CA PRO A 167 -6.20 -17.34 5.67
C PRO A 167 -7.62 -16.76 5.75
N PRO A 168 -8.64 -17.58 6.03
CA PRO A 168 -10.00 -17.07 6.26
C PRO A 168 -10.05 -16.21 7.52
N ASN A 169 -10.77 -15.09 7.46
CA ASN A 169 -10.99 -14.24 8.64
C ASN A 169 -11.85 -14.97 9.70
N GLU A 170 -11.75 -14.50 10.94
CA GLU A 170 -12.51 -15.03 12.08
C GLU A 170 -13.35 -13.92 12.76
N PRO A 171 -14.43 -13.43 12.11
CA PRO A 171 -15.23 -12.32 12.63
C PRO A 171 -15.78 -12.56 14.05
N LYS A 172 -16.15 -13.81 14.36
CA LYS A 172 -16.65 -14.20 15.69
C LYS A 172 -15.60 -14.03 16.80
N LYS A 173 -14.32 -14.15 16.47
CA LYS A 173 -13.19 -13.90 17.40
C LYS A 173 -12.67 -12.46 17.30
N ARG A 174 -13.32 -11.61 16.49
CA ARG A 174 -12.90 -10.23 16.17
C ARG A 174 -11.51 -10.16 15.56
N HIS A 175 -11.08 -11.23 14.90
CA HIS A 175 -9.75 -11.37 14.32
C HIS A 175 -9.84 -11.50 12.80
N PHE A 176 -9.13 -10.62 12.11
CA PHE A 176 -8.97 -10.61 10.67
C PHE A 176 -7.49 -10.81 10.31
N PHE A 177 -7.23 -11.59 9.27
CA PHE A 177 -5.89 -11.80 8.71
C PHE A 177 -5.60 -10.84 7.56
N TRP A 178 -6.65 -10.39 6.87
CA TRP A 178 -6.60 -9.40 5.79
C TRP A 178 -7.81 -8.48 5.90
N LEU A 179 -7.65 -7.23 5.43
CA LEU A 179 -8.63 -6.17 5.66
C LEU A 179 -9.83 -6.24 4.69
N ASN A 180 -10.64 -7.28 4.80
CA ASN A 180 -11.91 -7.40 4.09
C ASN A 180 -12.91 -6.36 4.63
N GLN A 181 -13.02 -5.20 3.96
CA GLN A 181 -13.80 -4.08 4.46
C GLN A 181 -15.31 -4.36 4.56
N PRO A 182 -15.99 -4.97 3.56
CA PRO A 182 -17.39 -5.37 3.70
C PRO A 182 -17.65 -6.37 4.82
N GLU A 183 -16.79 -7.38 4.98
CA GLU A 183 -16.93 -8.38 6.06
C GLU A 183 -16.70 -7.76 7.45
N LEU A 184 -15.72 -6.86 7.56
CA LEU A 184 -15.45 -6.10 8.79
C LEU A 184 -16.64 -5.21 9.15
N ALA A 185 -17.21 -4.50 8.19
CA ALA A 185 -18.41 -3.70 8.36
C ALA A 185 -19.59 -4.55 8.84
N HIS A 186 -19.83 -5.69 8.19
CA HIS A 186 -20.88 -6.62 8.60
C HIS A 186 -20.67 -7.17 10.02
N ALA A 187 -19.43 -7.48 10.38
CA ALA A 187 -19.10 -7.97 11.72
C ALA A 187 -19.29 -6.90 12.82
N MET A 188 -19.01 -5.63 12.49
CA MET A 188 -19.17 -4.50 13.41
C MET A 188 -20.64 -4.06 13.53
N MET A 189 -21.36 -3.93 12.41
CA MET A 189 -22.68 -3.30 12.35
C MET A 189 -23.85 -4.29 12.19
N GLY A 190 -23.58 -5.55 11.86
CA GLY A 190 -24.60 -6.50 11.46
C GLY A 190 -25.04 -6.30 10.01
N LYS A 191 -26.30 -6.62 9.68
CA LYS A 191 -26.84 -6.37 8.33
C LYS A 191 -26.95 -4.85 8.12
N THR A 192 -26.10 -4.31 7.23
CA THR A 192 -26.02 -2.89 6.90
C THR A 192 -26.37 -2.67 5.42
N GLU A 193 -26.91 -1.50 5.10
CA GLU A 193 -27.26 -1.09 3.72
C GLU A 193 -26.06 -0.50 2.97
N TYR A 194 -24.98 -0.16 3.67
CA TYR A 194 -23.77 0.44 3.12
C TYR A 194 -22.51 -0.08 3.83
N THR A 195 -21.36 0.04 3.16
CA THR A 195 -20.06 -0.24 3.77
C THR A 195 -19.41 1.08 4.24
N PRO A 196 -19.16 1.27 5.55
CA PRO A 196 -18.39 2.41 6.05
C PRO A 196 -17.02 2.52 5.39
N ILE A 197 -16.56 3.74 5.14
CA ILE A 197 -15.17 3.95 4.69
C ILE A 197 -14.17 3.64 5.82
N LEU A 198 -12.93 3.35 5.43
CA LEU A 198 -11.81 3.20 6.35
C LEU A 198 -11.08 4.54 6.50
N LEU A 199 -10.87 4.95 7.75
CA LEU A 199 -10.02 6.08 8.10
C LEU A 199 -8.86 5.58 8.95
N GLU A 200 -7.63 5.95 8.60
CA GLU A 200 -6.46 5.63 9.39
C GLU A 200 -5.99 6.86 10.16
N GLU A 201 -5.94 6.76 11.49
CA GLU A 201 -5.29 7.77 12.31
C GLU A 201 -3.78 7.76 12.01
N PHE A 202 -3.22 8.95 11.83
CA PHE A 202 -1.81 9.14 11.52
C PHE A 202 -1.17 10.09 12.52
N ASN A 203 0.16 10.11 12.53
CA ASN A 203 0.95 11.13 13.22
C ASN A 203 1.59 12.06 12.19
N ASP A 204 1.49 13.37 12.45
CA ASP A 204 2.12 14.43 11.64
C ASP A 204 3.47 14.88 12.20
N VAL A 205 3.83 14.38 13.38
CA VAL A 205 5.10 14.61 14.05
C VAL A 205 5.76 13.26 14.24
N LEU A 206 7.04 13.15 13.88
CA LEU A 206 7.89 12.03 14.26
C LEU A 206 8.15 12.09 15.78
N THR A 207 7.16 11.74 16.59
CA THR A 207 7.29 11.70 18.05
C THR A 207 8.18 10.53 18.45
N THR A 208 9.38 10.85 18.93
CA THR A 208 10.35 9.87 19.47
C THR A 208 10.06 9.48 20.92
N ALA A 209 9.07 10.09 21.57
CA ALA A 209 8.67 9.79 22.93
C ALA A 209 7.40 8.94 22.95
N LYS A 210 7.56 7.64 23.18
CA LYS A 210 6.44 6.72 23.44
C LYS A 210 6.04 6.75 24.91
N SER A 211 4.77 7.06 25.18
CA SER A 211 4.07 6.46 26.32
C SER A 211 3.90 4.96 26.05
N ALA A 212 4.15 4.11 27.05
CA ALA A 212 4.14 2.65 26.93
C ALA A 212 2.75 2.02 26.64
N GLN A 213 1.73 2.84 26.39
CA GLN A 213 0.34 2.45 26.13
C GLN A 213 -0.27 3.15 24.91
N GLU A 214 0.52 3.92 24.15
CA GLU A 214 0.02 4.66 23.00
C GLU A 214 0.18 3.84 21.72
N LEU A 215 -0.93 3.66 20.99
CA LEU A 215 -0.98 2.95 19.71
C LEU A 215 0.00 3.60 18.72
N VAL A 216 0.78 2.78 18.01
CA VAL A 216 1.71 3.29 17.01
C VAL A 216 0.93 3.67 15.76
N LYS A 217 0.73 4.96 15.55
CA LYS A 217 0.12 5.49 14.33
C LYS A 217 1.18 5.64 13.24
N LYS A 218 0.79 5.43 11.99
CA LYS A 218 1.67 5.62 10.84
C LYS A 218 2.04 7.09 10.69
N HIS A 219 3.29 7.38 10.35
CA HIS A 219 3.66 8.70 9.86
C HIS A 219 3.06 8.95 8.46
N LYS A 220 2.71 10.20 8.13
CA LYS A 220 2.12 10.55 6.82
C LYS A 220 2.98 10.09 5.63
N ASP A 221 4.30 10.17 5.75
CA ASP A 221 5.20 9.78 4.65
C ASP A 221 5.12 8.29 4.30
N GLN A 222 4.69 7.43 5.23
CA GLN A 222 4.54 6.00 4.96
C GLN A 222 3.44 5.72 3.92
N TYR A 223 2.49 6.63 3.72
CA TYR A 223 1.52 6.50 2.63
C TYR A 223 2.14 6.73 1.26
N LEU A 224 3.33 7.33 1.17
CA LEU A 224 4.06 7.56 -0.08
C LEU A 224 4.94 6.38 -0.48
N GLU A 225 5.09 5.40 0.41
CA GLU A 225 6.00 4.30 0.20
C GLU A 225 5.40 3.18 -0.64
N PHE A 226 6.23 2.67 -1.55
CA PHE A 226 5.89 1.55 -2.42
C PHE A 226 7.01 0.53 -2.39
N TYR A 227 6.66 -0.76 -2.23
CA TYR A 227 7.63 -1.85 -2.31
C TYR A 227 8.47 -1.78 -3.61
N MET A 228 7.81 -1.51 -4.74
CA MET A 228 8.48 -1.25 -6.00
C MET A 228 8.66 0.25 -6.18
N THR A 229 9.80 0.82 -5.80
CA THR A 229 10.02 2.28 -5.87
C THR A 229 10.28 2.75 -7.31
N PRO A 230 10.12 4.07 -7.61
CA PRO A 230 10.57 4.62 -8.88
C PRO A 230 12.02 4.24 -9.19
N TRP A 231 12.91 4.33 -8.20
CA TRP A 231 14.31 3.96 -8.37
C TRP A 231 14.52 2.51 -8.84
N LYS A 232 13.75 1.55 -8.31
CA LYS A 232 13.78 0.16 -8.81
C LYS A 232 13.40 0.09 -10.29
N HIS A 233 12.37 0.81 -10.72
CA HIS A 233 11.99 0.89 -12.14
C HIS A 233 13.09 1.51 -13.01
N ALA A 234 13.74 2.59 -12.55
CA ALA A 234 14.86 3.21 -13.25
C ALA A 234 16.05 2.24 -13.41
N MET A 235 16.41 1.53 -12.34
CA MET A 235 17.45 0.51 -12.37
C MET A 235 17.12 -0.63 -13.36
N TYR A 236 15.88 -1.13 -13.33
CA TYR A 236 15.44 -2.14 -14.28
C TYR A 236 15.45 -1.63 -15.73
N ALA A 237 15.02 -0.39 -15.98
CA ALA A 237 15.10 0.22 -17.29
C ALA A 237 16.56 0.24 -17.82
N GLY A 238 17.51 0.61 -16.96
CA GLY A 238 18.94 0.55 -17.28
C GLY A 238 19.43 -0.86 -17.64
N ILE A 239 19.02 -1.89 -16.88
CA ILE A 239 19.35 -3.29 -17.18
C ILE A 239 18.79 -3.69 -18.55
N TRP A 240 17.50 -3.43 -18.81
CA TRP A 240 16.84 -3.82 -20.06
C TRP A 240 17.44 -3.12 -21.28
N PHE A 241 17.73 -1.82 -21.21
CA PHE A 241 18.39 -1.11 -22.31
C PHE A 241 19.84 -1.55 -22.51
N SER A 242 20.56 -1.91 -21.44
CA SER A 242 21.91 -2.47 -21.55
C SER A 242 21.89 -3.81 -22.28
N LEU A 243 20.94 -4.69 -21.96
CA LEU A 243 20.74 -5.96 -22.66
C LEU A 243 20.39 -5.74 -24.14
N ALA A 244 19.51 -4.78 -24.45
CA ALA A 244 19.16 -4.44 -25.82
C ALA A 244 20.37 -3.90 -26.61
N LEU A 245 21.21 -3.06 -25.98
CA LEU A 245 22.42 -2.52 -26.57
C LEU A 245 23.46 -3.62 -26.85
N MET A 246 23.71 -4.48 -25.87
CA MET A 246 24.60 -5.63 -26.03
C MET A 246 24.11 -6.59 -27.11
N GLY A 247 22.81 -6.91 -27.11
CA GLY A 247 22.18 -7.75 -28.13
C GLY A 247 22.32 -7.17 -29.53
N THR A 248 22.08 -5.86 -29.68
CA THR A 248 22.31 -5.12 -30.94
C THR A 248 23.76 -5.25 -31.39
N GLY A 249 24.71 -5.03 -30.47
CA GLY A 249 26.14 -5.18 -30.74
C GLY A 249 26.53 -6.59 -31.18
N MET A 250 25.96 -7.63 -30.55
CA MET A 250 26.19 -9.03 -30.92
C MET A 250 25.62 -9.35 -32.31
N VAL A 251 24.39 -8.92 -32.62
CA VAL A 251 23.79 -9.08 -33.95
C VAL A 251 24.67 -8.42 -35.01
N PHE A 252 25.09 -7.18 -34.75
CA PHE A 252 25.96 -6.44 -35.65
C PHE A 252 27.31 -7.13 -35.83
N TYR A 253 28.02 -7.49 -34.74
CA TYR A 253 29.33 -8.12 -34.81
C TYR A 253 29.30 -9.50 -35.49
N ARG A 254 28.27 -10.31 -35.19
CA ARG A 254 28.14 -11.69 -35.67
C ARG A 254 27.71 -11.80 -37.13
N PHE A 255 26.91 -10.84 -37.59
CA PHE A 255 26.29 -10.87 -38.93
C PHE A 255 26.74 -9.73 -39.85
N ARG A 256 27.63 -8.82 -39.41
CA ARG A 256 28.28 -7.86 -40.32
C ARG A 256 28.94 -8.60 -41.48
N SER A 257 28.68 -8.14 -42.71
CA SER A 257 29.28 -8.77 -43.88
C SER A 257 30.80 -8.55 -43.88
N THR A 258 31.57 -9.62 -44.09
CA THR A 258 33.03 -9.54 -44.29
C THR A 258 33.42 -8.98 -45.66
N ALA A 259 32.45 -8.55 -46.48
CA ALA A 259 32.70 -7.99 -47.80
C ALA A 259 33.51 -6.68 -47.74
N VAL A 260 33.37 -5.90 -46.66
CA VAL A 260 34.19 -4.68 -46.45
C VAL A 260 35.63 -5.04 -46.06
N ALA A 261 35.85 -6.08 -45.24
CA ALA A 261 37.19 -6.52 -44.86
C ALA A 261 37.98 -7.11 -46.05
N LYS A 262 37.32 -7.85 -46.95
CA LYS A 262 37.94 -8.35 -48.20
C LYS A 262 38.23 -7.25 -49.22
N LYS A 263 37.51 -6.12 -49.21
CA LYS A 263 37.76 -5.01 -50.15
C LYS A 263 39.00 -4.19 -49.78
N VAL A 264 39.35 -4.13 -48.49
CA VAL A 264 40.59 -3.49 -48.00
C VAL A 264 41.79 -4.40 -48.21
N ALA A 265 41.66 -5.71 -47.95
CA ALA A 265 42.74 -6.69 -48.14
C ALA A 265 43.08 -6.99 -49.62
N LYS A 266 42.26 -6.52 -50.58
CA LYS A 266 42.50 -6.68 -52.03
C LYS A 266 43.07 -5.40 -52.68
N LYS A 267 43.31 -4.36 -51.89
CA LYS A 267 43.92 -3.08 -52.29
C LYS A 267 45.33 -2.87 -51.72
N LEU A 268 45.83 -3.83 -50.95
CA LEU A 268 47.23 -4.01 -50.56
C LEU A 268 47.79 -5.19 -51.36
#